data_AF-A0A956SG54-F1
#
_entry.id   AF-A0A956SG54-F1
#
_cell.length_a   1.000
_cell.length_b   1.000
_cell.length_c   1.000
_cell.angle_alpha   90.00
_cell.angle_beta   90.00
_cell.angle_gamma   90.00
#
_symmetry.space_group_name_H-M   'P 1'
#
loop_
_entity.id
_entity.type
_entity.pdbx_description
1 polymer ?
#
loop_
_entity_poly.entity_id
_entity_poly.type
_entity_poly.pdbx_seq_one_letter_code
_entity_poly.pdbx_strand_id
1 'polypeptide(L)'
;MFPILEARSLAPDVVYFRIEAPRIARKRRAGQFVILRVKDGGERIPLTIADSDPDEGWIALIVQGVGKTTKMLNALTAGDTIADVAGPLGEPSHIENFGTAVSIGGGVGAAIAYPTAVALKEAGNEVISILGGRTRELVILENEMREICDEVLTTTDDGSYGIHGRVTDPLAEMIRSGRKIDFVLAIGPIPMMKAVAETTRPHGIRTVVSLNPIMVDGTGMCGGCRVTIGDETKFACVDGPEFDAHLVDFDTLSARNRAYLDFEHHRLEQYEHRHGAGEGLFPDPEKHDAETHDAETYDPETHGPEGCHLARRIRALKDEAERTEPQNATSTPGTSASRPEE
;
A
#
# COMPACT_ATOMS: atom_id res chain seq x y z
N MET A 1 -14.49 -7.54 20.17
CA MET A 1 -14.67 -6.24 19.50
C MET A 1 -13.37 -5.47 19.59
N PHE A 2 -13.01 -4.77 18.52
CA PHE A 2 -11.74 -4.09 18.32
C PHE A 2 -12.02 -2.58 18.16
N PRO A 3 -11.61 -1.74 19.12
CA PRO A 3 -11.82 -0.29 19.05
C PRO A 3 -11.14 0.38 17.85
N ILE A 4 -11.83 1.34 17.24
CA ILE A 4 -11.27 2.25 16.25
C ILE A 4 -10.72 3.47 17.00
N LEU A 5 -9.40 3.65 16.94
CA LEU A 5 -8.69 4.75 17.58
C LEU A 5 -8.70 6.01 16.71
N GLU A 6 -8.67 5.84 15.39
CA GLU A 6 -8.65 6.93 14.42
C GLU A 6 -9.39 6.46 13.16
N ALA A 7 -10.17 7.35 12.55
CA ALA A 7 -10.76 7.18 11.23
C ALA A 7 -10.69 8.50 10.47
N ARG A 8 -10.03 8.54 9.32
CA ARG A 8 -9.91 9.76 8.49
C ARG A 8 -9.96 9.46 7.00
N SER A 9 -10.52 10.39 6.23
CA SER A 9 -10.55 10.30 4.78
C SER A 9 -9.15 10.52 4.19
N LEU A 10 -8.75 9.70 3.22
CA LEU A 10 -7.53 9.88 2.42
C LEU A 10 -7.83 10.40 1.01
N ALA A 11 -8.95 9.96 0.45
CA ALA A 11 -9.42 10.26 -0.90
C ALA A 11 -10.93 9.94 -0.97
N PRO A 12 -11.64 10.31 -2.04
CA PRO A 12 -13.03 9.90 -2.23
C PRO A 12 -13.19 8.39 -2.06
N ASP A 13 -14.11 7.98 -1.18
CA ASP A 13 -14.37 6.58 -0.81
C ASP A 13 -13.19 5.82 -0.18
N VAL A 14 -12.08 6.46 0.19
CA VAL A 14 -10.91 5.80 0.81
C VAL A 14 -10.70 6.32 2.23
N VAL A 15 -10.82 5.43 3.21
CA VAL A 15 -10.69 5.77 4.63
C VAL A 15 -9.51 5.02 5.26
N TYR A 16 -8.71 5.76 6.02
CA TYR A 16 -7.67 5.24 6.90
C TYR A 16 -8.26 4.96 8.28
N PHE A 17 -7.92 3.80 8.85
CA PHE A 17 -8.30 3.39 10.19
C PHE A 17 -7.08 3.02 11.02
N ARG A 18 -7.01 3.46 12.28
CA ARG A 18 -6.22 2.82 13.33
C ARG A 18 -7.12 2.01 14.23
N ILE A 19 -6.79 0.74 14.41
CA ILE A 19 -7.57 -0.22 15.18
C ILE A 19 -6.68 -0.81 16.26
N GLU A 20 -7.17 -0.80 17.50
CA GLU A 20 -6.48 -1.43 18.62
C GLU A 20 -6.43 -2.95 18.42
N ALA A 21 -5.24 -3.51 18.21
CA ALA A 21 -5.03 -4.92 17.94
C ALA A 21 -3.62 -5.37 18.38
N PRO A 22 -3.29 -5.34 19.68
CA PRO A 22 -1.91 -5.43 20.17
C PRO A 22 -1.23 -6.76 19.85
N ARG A 23 -2.00 -7.85 19.76
CA ARG A 23 -1.46 -9.17 19.37
C ARG A 23 -1.08 -9.22 17.89
N ILE A 24 -1.82 -8.51 17.05
CA ILE A 24 -1.59 -8.44 15.60
C ILE A 24 -0.41 -7.52 15.34
N ALA A 25 -0.41 -6.32 15.94
CA ALA A 25 0.63 -5.32 15.80
C ALA A 25 2.03 -5.90 16.09
N ARG A 26 2.19 -6.65 17.18
CA ARG A 26 3.47 -7.28 17.56
C ARG A 26 3.97 -8.37 16.60
N LYS A 27 3.11 -8.97 15.79
CA LYS A 27 3.45 -10.12 14.95
C LYS A 27 3.48 -9.80 13.45
N ARG A 28 2.93 -8.65 13.05
CA ARG A 28 2.84 -8.21 11.67
C ARG A 28 4.25 -8.18 11.05
N ARG A 29 4.40 -8.77 9.86
CA ARG A 29 5.48 -8.48 8.88
C ARG A 29 4.89 -8.15 7.52
N ALA A 30 5.53 -7.30 6.69
CA ALA A 30 5.05 -6.85 5.36
C ALA A 30 4.36 -7.95 4.51
N GLY A 31 3.41 -7.59 3.64
CA GLY A 31 2.65 -8.53 2.78
C GLY A 31 1.43 -9.23 3.40
N GLN A 32 1.43 -9.42 4.72
CA GLN A 32 0.29 -9.97 5.50
C GLN A 32 -0.95 -9.06 5.58
N PHE A 33 -2.09 -9.69 5.87
CA PHE A 33 -3.42 -9.07 5.95
C PHE A 33 -4.21 -9.54 7.18
N VAL A 34 -5.41 -9.00 7.39
CA VAL A 34 -6.40 -9.50 8.36
C VAL A 34 -7.68 -9.94 7.65
N ILE A 35 -8.41 -10.88 8.25
CA ILE A 35 -9.83 -11.08 7.96
C ILE A 35 -10.63 -10.32 9.02
N LEU A 36 -11.53 -9.44 8.58
CA LEU A 36 -12.41 -8.70 9.48
C LEU A 36 -13.88 -8.94 9.20
N ARG A 37 -14.70 -8.78 10.25
CA ARG A 37 -16.15 -8.71 10.17
C ARG A 37 -16.62 -7.47 10.93
N VAL A 38 -17.27 -6.56 10.23
CA VAL A 38 -17.63 -5.23 10.76
C VAL A 38 -18.60 -5.34 11.95
N LYS A 39 -19.66 -6.14 11.80
CA LYS A 39 -20.70 -6.33 12.81
C LYS A 39 -21.20 -7.78 12.84
N ASP A 40 -21.91 -8.14 13.90
CA ASP A 40 -22.55 -9.46 13.97
C ASP A 40 -23.53 -9.69 12.81
N GLY A 41 -23.55 -10.92 12.30
CA GLY A 41 -24.26 -11.27 11.06
C GLY A 41 -23.70 -10.66 9.77
N GLY A 42 -22.58 -9.93 9.83
CA GLY A 42 -21.83 -9.45 8.66
C GLY A 42 -21.00 -10.54 7.98
N GLU A 43 -20.52 -10.26 6.77
CA GLU A 43 -19.56 -11.13 6.09
C GLU A 43 -18.12 -10.86 6.54
N ARG A 44 -17.22 -11.80 6.22
CA ARG A 44 -15.79 -11.73 6.50
C ARG A 44 -15.07 -11.25 5.25
N ILE A 45 -14.27 -10.18 5.34
CA ILE A 45 -13.50 -9.64 4.21
C ILE A 45 -12.00 -9.55 4.54
N PRO A 46 -11.10 -9.81 3.57
CA PRO A 46 -9.67 -9.61 3.74
C PRO A 46 -9.29 -8.14 3.54
N LEU A 47 -8.45 -7.58 4.42
CA LEU A 47 -7.88 -6.25 4.28
C LEU A 47 -6.41 -6.25 4.71
N THR A 48 -5.54 -5.66 3.90
CA THR A 48 -4.11 -5.58 4.18
C THR A 48 -3.83 -4.70 5.39
N ILE A 49 -2.85 -5.11 6.21
CA ILE A 49 -2.29 -4.27 7.27
C ILE A 49 -1.31 -3.28 6.64
N ALA A 50 -1.70 -2.01 6.52
CA ALA A 50 -0.90 -0.97 5.90
C ALA A 50 0.28 -0.54 6.80
N ASP A 51 0.05 -0.46 8.11
CA ASP A 51 1.07 -0.12 9.11
C ASP A 51 0.70 -0.75 10.47
N SER A 52 1.61 -0.71 11.44
CA SER A 52 1.34 -1.14 12.82
C SER A 52 2.34 -0.54 13.80
N ASP A 53 1.88 -0.31 15.02
CA ASP A 53 2.74 0.07 16.14
C ASP A 53 2.66 -1.01 17.24
N PRO A 54 3.74 -1.77 17.45
CA PRO A 54 3.80 -2.80 18.50
C PRO A 54 3.72 -2.25 19.93
N ASP A 55 4.20 -1.02 20.16
CA ASP A 55 4.31 -0.40 21.48
C ASP A 55 2.98 0.24 21.91
N GLU A 56 2.36 0.98 21.00
CA GLU A 56 1.01 1.53 21.19
C GLU A 56 -0.10 0.48 20.97
N GLY A 57 0.21 -0.64 20.30
CA GLY A 57 -0.67 -1.79 20.19
C GLY A 57 -1.76 -1.70 19.12
N TRP A 58 -1.54 -0.95 18.03
CA TRP A 58 -2.53 -0.77 16.96
C TRP A 58 -2.04 -1.25 15.59
N ILE A 59 -2.98 -1.52 14.70
CA ILE A 59 -2.75 -1.74 13.26
C ILE A 59 -3.49 -0.69 12.45
N ALA A 60 -2.95 -0.34 11.28
CA ALA A 60 -3.59 0.53 10.32
C ALA A 60 -4.16 -0.24 9.13
N LEU A 61 -5.37 0.11 8.71
CA LEU A 61 -6.02 -0.38 7.50
C LEU A 61 -6.39 0.81 6.62
N ILE A 62 -6.29 0.63 5.29
CA ILE A 62 -6.78 1.60 4.31
C ILE A 62 -7.81 0.90 3.44
N VAL A 63 -9.02 1.46 3.40
CA VAL A 63 -10.19 0.76 2.87
C VAL A 63 -10.91 1.61 1.84
N GLN A 64 -11.05 1.06 0.63
CA GLN A 64 -11.86 1.66 -0.43
C GLN A 64 -13.31 1.14 -0.40
N GLY A 65 -14.27 2.05 -0.48
CA GLY A 65 -15.72 1.83 -0.47
C GLY A 65 -16.28 1.22 -1.76
N VAL A 66 -15.80 0.04 -2.17
CA VAL A 66 -16.19 -0.63 -3.42
C VAL A 66 -17.48 -1.46 -3.34
N GLY A 67 -18.01 -1.70 -2.15
CA GLY A 67 -19.19 -2.55 -1.96
C GLY A 67 -19.84 -2.36 -0.60
N LYS A 68 -20.92 -3.09 -0.33
CA LYS A 68 -21.72 -2.92 0.90
C LYS A 68 -20.86 -2.92 2.17
N THR A 69 -20.01 -3.92 2.34
CA THR A 69 -19.28 -4.12 3.61
C THR A 69 -18.18 -3.08 3.79
N THR A 70 -17.47 -2.69 2.72
CA THR A 70 -16.46 -1.63 2.81
C THR A 70 -17.08 -0.24 2.96
N LYS A 71 -18.22 0.05 2.32
CA LYS A 71 -18.97 1.29 2.58
C LYS A 71 -19.52 1.37 4.00
N MET A 72 -19.98 0.24 4.55
CA MET A 72 -20.40 0.15 5.95
C MET A 72 -19.23 0.35 6.92
N LEU A 73 -18.05 -0.18 6.60
CA LEU A 73 -16.84 0.06 7.38
C LEU A 73 -16.42 1.54 7.32
N ASN A 74 -16.42 2.14 6.13
CA ASN A 74 -16.04 3.54 5.90
C ASN A 74 -16.98 4.56 6.57
N ALA A 75 -18.16 4.12 7.01
CA ALA A 75 -19.09 4.94 7.78
C ALA A 75 -18.81 4.94 9.30
N LEU A 76 -17.89 4.09 9.79
CA LEU A 76 -17.50 4.07 11.20
C LEU A 76 -16.52 5.20 11.50
N THR A 77 -16.55 5.68 12.75
CA THR A 77 -15.72 6.78 13.24
C THR A 77 -14.89 6.35 14.47
N ALA A 78 -13.98 7.21 14.91
CA ALA A 78 -13.20 6.94 16.13
C ALA A 78 -14.14 6.74 17.34
N GLY A 79 -13.85 5.72 18.16
CA GLY A 79 -14.71 5.30 19.27
C GLY A 79 -15.69 4.17 18.92
N ASP A 80 -15.98 3.93 17.63
CA ASP A 80 -16.71 2.75 17.19
C ASP A 80 -15.86 1.47 17.35
N THR A 81 -16.48 0.31 17.14
CA THR A 81 -15.79 -0.98 17.24
C THR A 81 -16.09 -1.90 16.06
N ILE A 82 -15.09 -2.69 15.68
CA ILE A 82 -15.21 -3.79 14.72
C ILE A 82 -15.45 -5.08 15.49
N ALA A 83 -16.44 -5.88 15.06
CA ALA A 83 -16.80 -7.09 15.80
C ALA A 83 -15.63 -8.07 15.91
N ASP A 84 -15.03 -8.43 14.78
CA ASP A 84 -13.95 -9.42 14.69
C ASP A 84 -12.81 -8.95 13.78
N VAL A 85 -11.58 -9.18 14.24
CA VAL A 85 -10.35 -9.00 13.46
C VAL A 85 -9.45 -10.21 13.74
N ALA A 86 -9.07 -10.94 12.69
CA ALA A 86 -8.20 -12.11 12.76
C ALA A 86 -6.95 -11.90 11.91
N GLY A 87 -5.78 -11.99 12.54
CA GLY A 87 -4.49 -11.98 11.86
C GLY A 87 -3.27 -11.85 12.79
N PRO A 88 -2.09 -11.53 12.24
CA PRO A 88 -1.84 -11.37 10.81
C PRO A 88 -1.96 -12.72 10.08
N LEU A 89 -2.42 -12.69 8.82
CA LEU A 89 -2.65 -13.84 7.94
C LEU A 89 -1.84 -13.68 6.65
N GLY A 90 -1.64 -14.80 5.95
CA GLY A 90 -0.75 -14.87 4.79
C GLY A 90 0.72 -14.98 5.18
N GLU A 91 1.50 -15.44 4.21
CA GLU A 91 2.95 -15.42 4.23
C GLU A 91 3.44 -13.97 4.15
N PRO A 92 4.45 -13.58 4.95
CA PRO A 92 5.12 -12.31 4.79
C PRO A 92 5.73 -12.16 3.39
N SER A 93 5.81 -10.92 2.90
CA SER A 93 6.58 -10.60 1.70
C SER A 93 8.00 -11.13 1.85
N HIS A 94 8.52 -11.71 0.77
CA HIS A 94 9.91 -12.13 0.73
C HIS A 94 10.81 -10.92 0.50
N ILE A 95 11.59 -10.55 1.51
CA ILE A 95 12.43 -9.36 1.50
C ILE A 95 13.90 -9.76 1.54
N GLU A 96 14.65 -9.31 0.53
CA GLU A 96 16.10 -9.42 0.44
C GLU A 96 16.67 -8.13 -0.17
N ASN A 97 17.99 -8.00 -0.23
CA ASN A 97 18.63 -6.97 -1.05
C ASN A 97 18.76 -7.50 -2.49
N PHE A 98 17.79 -7.17 -3.33
CA PHE A 98 17.75 -7.52 -4.74
C PHE A 98 18.62 -6.59 -5.61
N GLY A 99 18.90 -5.37 -5.13
CA GLY A 99 19.50 -4.30 -5.92
C GLY A 99 18.48 -3.21 -6.19
N THR A 100 17.98 -3.11 -7.43
CA THR A 100 16.95 -2.13 -7.81
C THR A 100 15.57 -2.81 -7.84
N ALA A 101 14.69 -2.39 -6.94
CA ALA A 101 13.33 -2.90 -6.79
C ALA A 101 12.29 -1.85 -7.22
N VAL A 102 11.34 -2.25 -8.06
CA VAL A 102 10.21 -1.42 -8.46
C VAL A 102 8.94 -1.86 -7.72
N SER A 103 8.36 -0.96 -6.94
CA SER A 103 7.09 -1.18 -6.24
C SER A 103 5.96 -0.47 -6.98
N ILE A 104 4.94 -1.21 -7.43
CA ILE A 104 3.84 -0.68 -8.25
C ILE A 104 2.51 -0.81 -7.49
N GLY A 105 1.86 0.33 -7.27
CA GLY A 105 0.57 0.41 -6.57
C GLY A 105 -0.50 1.09 -7.41
N GLY A 106 -1.60 0.39 -7.71
CA GLY A 106 -2.77 0.97 -8.41
C GLY A 106 -3.95 1.24 -7.48
N GLY A 107 -4.39 2.50 -7.39
CA GLY A 107 -5.45 2.96 -6.49
C GLY A 107 -5.10 2.64 -5.04
N VAL A 108 -6.01 1.96 -4.33
CA VAL A 108 -5.74 1.45 -2.96
C VAL A 108 -4.56 0.48 -2.90
N GLY A 109 -4.14 -0.10 -4.03
CA GLY A 109 -2.92 -0.91 -4.13
C GLY A 109 -1.65 -0.18 -3.67
N ALA A 110 -1.60 1.16 -3.76
CA ALA A 110 -0.50 1.96 -3.22
C ALA A 110 -0.34 1.76 -1.70
N ALA A 111 -1.45 1.73 -0.95
CA ALA A 111 -1.45 1.47 0.48
C ALA A 111 -1.01 0.05 0.85
N ILE A 112 -1.30 -0.91 -0.02
CA ILE A 112 -0.92 -2.30 0.18
C ILE A 112 0.57 -2.49 -0.14
N ALA A 113 1.09 -1.77 -1.13
CA ALA A 113 2.49 -1.81 -1.55
C ALA A 113 3.42 -1.06 -0.59
N TYR A 114 2.91 -0.04 0.11
CA TYR A 114 3.67 0.79 1.06
C TYR A 114 4.51 0.00 2.08
N PRO A 115 3.95 -0.92 2.90
CA PRO A 115 4.73 -1.65 3.89
C PRO A 115 5.84 -2.51 3.26
N THR A 116 5.62 -3.03 2.05
CA THR A 116 6.63 -3.82 1.34
C THR A 116 7.71 -2.94 0.73
N ALA A 117 7.36 -1.75 0.22
CA ALA A 117 8.33 -0.76 -0.25
C ALA A 117 9.26 -0.30 0.89
N VAL A 118 8.73 -0.09 2.09
CA VAL A 118 9.55 0.22 3.27
C VAL A 118 10.46 -0.96 3.60
N ALA A 119 9.95 -2.18 3.69
CA ALA A 119 10.78 -3.34 4.02
C ALA A 119 11.91 -3.57 2.98
N LEU A 120 11.64 -3.34 1.69
CA LEU A 120 12.65 -3.35 0.63
C LEU A 120 13.71 -2.27 0.86
N LYS A 121 13.30 -1.05 1.23
CA LYS A 121 14.23 0.04 1.52
C LYS A 121 15.12 -0.27 2.73
N GLU A 122 14.53 -0.78 3.81
CA GLU A 122 15.26 -1.20 5.02
C GLU A 122 16.26 -2.33 4.75
N ALA A 123 15.98 -3.20 3.76
CA ALA A 123 16.90 -4.23 3.32
C ALA A 123 18.05 -3.71 2.42
N GLY A 124 18.09 -2.41 2.12
CA GLY A 124 19.17 -1.77 1.37
C GLY A 124 18.99 -1.79 -0.15
N ASN A 125 17.76 -1.93 -0.64
CA ASN A 125 17.47 -1.79 -2.07
C ASN A 125 17.41 -0.32 -2.49
N GLU A 126 17.72 -0.05 -3.76
CA GLU A 126 17.20 1.13 -4.47
C GLU A 126 15.73 0.86 -4.78
N VAL A 127 14.82 1.69 -4.27
CA VAL A 127 13.38 1.50 -4.40
C VAL A 127 12.79 2.59 -5.27
N ILE A 128 12.16 2.18 -6.37
CA ILE A 128 11.40 3.04 -7.28
C ILE A 128 9.93 2.71 -7.11
N SER A 129 9.11 3.69 -6.77
CA SER A 129 7.65 3.52 -6.69
C SER A 129 6.99 4.01 -7.97
N ILE A 130 6.02 3.24 -8.48
CA ILE A 130 5.10 3.67 -9.54
C ILE A 130 3.68 3.64 -8.98
N LEU A 131 3.06 4.81 -8.87
CA LEU A 131 1.71 4.99 -8.34
C LEU A 131 0.73 5.25 -9.48
N GLY A 132 -0.37 4.51 -9.52
CA GLY A 132 -1.41 4.66 -10.53
C GLY A 132 -2.76 5.08 -9.94
N GLY A 133 -3.37 6.13 -10.50
CA GLY A 133 -4.75 6.53 -10.20
C GLY A 133 -5.58 6.67 -11.48
N ARG A 134 -6.91 6.59 -11.38
CA ARG A 134 -7.76 6.95 -12.54
C ARG A 134 -7.75 8.46 -12.78
N THR A 135 -7.74 9.22 -11.69
CA THR A 135 -7.70 10.68 -11.61
C THR A 135 -6.72 11.07 -10.51
N ARG A 136 -6.31 12.35 -10.45
CA ARG A 136 -5.47 12.93 -9.39
C ARG A 136 -5.96 12.58 -7.99
N GLU A 137 -7.27 12.66 -7.78
CA GLU A 137 -7.95 12.49 -6.48
C GLU A 137 -7.78 11.08 -5.91
N LEU A 138 -7.53 10.10 -6.79
CA LEU A 138 -7.42 8.69 -6.44
C LEU A 138 -5.96 8.23 -6.31
N VAL A 139 -5.00 9.16 -6.47
CA VAL A 139 -3.60 8.92 -6.11
C VAL A 139 -3.46 9.15 -4.61
N ILE A 140 -3.11 8.09 -3.88
CA ILE A 140 -2.94 8.13 -2.42
C ILE A 140 -1.49 7.78 -2.06
N LEU A 141 -1.06 8.24 -0.87
CA LEU A 141 0.23 7.94 -0.26
C LEU A 141 1.48 8.33 -1.07
N GLU A 142 1.37 9.28 -2.00
CA GLU A 142 2.51 9.72 -2.78
C GLU A 142 3.59 10.36 -1.91
N ASN A 143 3.21 11.22 -0.96
CA ASN A 143 4.15 11.88 -0.06
C ASN A 143 4.88 10.83 0.81
N GLU A 144 4.13 9.91 1.41
CA GLU A 144 4.66 8.83 2.23
C GLU A 144 5.61 7.93 1.43
N MET A 145 5.28 7.64 0.17
CA MET A 145 6.17 6.91 -0.74
C MET A 145 7.43 7.72 -1.08
N ARG A 146 7.35 9.05 -1.26
CA ARG A 146 8.50 9.93 -1.55
C ARG A 146 9.47 10.02 -0.37
N GLU A 147 8.99 9.87 0.85
CA GLU A 147 9.86 9.88 2.04
C GLU A 147 10.76 8.65 2.13
N ILE A 148 10.33 7.53 1.55
CA ILE A 148 10.95 6.21 1.72
C ILE A 148 11.61 5.69 0.44
N CYS A 149 11.06 5.99 -0.74
CA CYS A 149 11.60 5.55 -2.03
C CYS A 149 12.67 6.52 -2.57
N ASP A 150 13.59 6.00 -3.37
CA ASP A 150 14.60 6.82 -4.07
C ASP A 150 13.99 7.61 -5.23
N GLU A 151 12.93 7.06 -5.83
CA GLU A 151 12.18 7.71 -6.89
C GLU A 151 10.70 7.34 -6.81
N VAL A 152 9.81 8.30 -7.12
CA VAL A 152 8.37 8.08 -7.20
C VAL A 152 7.84 8.67 -8.51
N LEU A 153 7.27 7.78 -9.32
CA LEU A 153 6.61 8.10 -10.58
C LEU A 153 5.10 7.94 -10.40
N THR A 154 4.35 8.99 -10.70
CA THR A 154 2.89 8.97 -10.59
C THR A 154 2.27 8.97 -11.99
N THR A 155 1.29 8.11 -12.21
CA THR A 155 0.54 8.01 -13.47
C THR A 155 -0.95 8.19 -13.22
N THR A 156 -1.64 8.93 -14.10
CA THR A 156 -3.11 8.92 -14.12
C THR A 156 -3.68 8.54 -15.48
N ASP A 157 -4.75 7.72 -15.47
CA ASP A 157 -5.42 7.25 -16.69
C ASP A 157 -5.95 8.40 -17.55
N ASP A 158 -6.36 9.51 -16.92
CA ASP A 158 -6.93 10.70 -17.57
C ASP A 158 -5.91 11.83 -17.82
N GLY A 159 -4.67 11.67 -17.36
CA GLY A 159 -3.63 12.70 -17.44
C GLY A 159 -3.83 13.92 -16.52
N SER A 160 -4.78 13.88 -15.58
CA SER A 160 -5.00 14.94 -14.60
C SER A 160 -3.82 15.21 -13.66
N TYR A 161 -2.90 14.24 -13.49
CA TYR A 161 -1.70 14.43 -12.68
C TYR A 161 -0.56 13.46 -13.04
N GLY A 162 0.68 13.94 -12.95
CA GLY A 162 1.86 13.14 -13.28
C GLY A 162 1.92 12.75 -14.76
N ILE A 163 2.30 11.51 -15.02
CA ILE A 163 2.41 10.93 -16.36
C ILE A 163 1.02 10.49 -16.81
N HIS A 164 0.54 11.00 -17.94
CA HIS A 164 -0.69 10.50 -18.56
C HIS A 164 -0.46 9.09 -19.10
N GLY A 165 -1.19 8.12 -18.56
CA GLY A 165 -1.07 6.72 -18.96
C GLY A 165 -1.23 5.76 -17.79
N ARG A 166 -0.80 4.52 -18.01
CA ARG A 166 -0.87 3.43 -17.02
C ARG A 166 0.46 3.26 -16.32
N VAL A 167 0.44 2.58 -15.16
CA VAL A 167 1.66 2.21 -14.42
C VAL A 167 2.67 1.38 -15.25
N THR A 168 2.21 0.69 -16.29
CA THR A 168 3.08 -0.08 -17.20
C THR A 168 3.92 0.80 -18.11
N ASP A 169 3.52 2.05 -18.34
CA ASP A 169 4.17 2.93 -19.30
C ASP A 169 5.55 3.41 -18.80
N PRO A 170 5.68 3.96 -17.58
CA PRO A 170 7.00 4.24 -17.00
C PRO A 170 7.83 2.97 -16.77
N LEU A 171 7.20 1.84 -16.41
CA LEU A 171 7.91 0.57 -16.28
C LEU A 171 8.54 0.13 -17.61
N ALA A 172 7.77 0.15 -18.69
CA ALA A 172 8.24 -0.19 -20.02
C ALA A 172 9.34 0.76 -20.49
N GLU A 173 9.26 2.05 -20.14
CA GLU A 173 10.31 3.02 -20.46
C GLU A 173 11.62 2.76 -19.72
N MET A 174 11.56 2.40 -18.43
CA MET A 174 12.76 2.02 -17.68
C MET A 174 13.43 0.78 -18.29
N ILE A 175 12.63 -0.22 -18.69
CA ILE A 175 13.14 -1.42 -19.36
C ILE A 175 13.78 -1.05 -20.70
N ARG A 176 13.10 -0.24 -21.53
CA ARG A 176 13.56 0.17 -22.85
C ARG A 176 14.84 1.02 -22.80
N SER A 177 14.98 1.87 -21.79
CA SER A 177 16.18 2.70 -21.57
C SER A 177 17.37 1.92 -21.01
N GLY A 178 17.18 0.63 -20.70
CA GLY A 178 18.25 -0.23 -20.17
C GLY A 178 18.51 -0.01 -18.68
N ARG A 179 17.56 0.59 -17.94
CA ARG A 179 17.65 0.69 -16.49
C ARG A 179 17.63 -0.71 -15.88
N LYS A 180 18.55 -0.96 -14.95
CA LYS A 180 18.60 -2.23 -14.20
C LYS A 180 17.36 -2.33 -13.30
N ILE A 181 16.64 -3.44 -13.39
CA ILE A 181 15.50 -3.78 -12.53
C ILE A 181 15.67 -5.24 -12.13
N ASP A 182 15.91 -5.49 -10.84
CA ASP A 182 16.16 -6.83 -10.31
C ASP A 182 14.87 -7.47 -9.76
N PHE A 183 13.93 -6.64 -9.31
CA PHE A 183 12.69 -7.08 -8.70
C PHE A 183 11.54 -6.12 -9.01
N VAL A 184 10.35 -6.66 -9.28
CA VAL A 184 9.10 -5.90 -9.42
C VAL A 184 8.05 -6.48 -8.49
N LEU A 185 7.43 -5.63 -7.68
CA LEU A 185 6.21 -5.93 -6.94
C LEU A 185 5.06 -5.15 -7.57
N ALA A 186 3.94 -5.82 -7.87
CA ALA A 186 2.74 -5.15 -8.38
C ALA A 186 1.49 -5.51 -7.58
N ILE A 187 0.79 -4.48 -7.11
CA ILE A 187 -0.41 -4.63 -6.31
C ILE A 187 -1.49 -3.67 -6.78
N GLY A 188 -2.64 -4.21 -7.15
CA GLY A 188 -3.77 -3.43 -7.64
C GLY A 188 -4.82 -4.30 -8.30
N PRO A 189 -5.65 -3.73 -9.19
CA PRO A 189 -6.64 -4.49 -9.93
C PRO A 189 -6.01 -5.65 -10.72
N ILE A 190 -6.73 -6.77 -10.85
CA ILE A 190 -6.28 -7.96 -11.61
C ILE A 190 -5.76 -7.60 -13.02
N PRO A 191 -6.45 -6.76 -13.82
CA PRO A 191 -5.93 -6.37 -15.14
C PRO A 191 -4.60 -5.62 -15.08
N MET A 192 -4.36 -4.82 -14.03
CA MET A 192 -3.10 -4.10 -13.84
C MET A 192 -1.97 -5.07 -13.49
N MET A 193 -2.20 -5.98 -12.55
CA MET A 193 -1.22 -7.01 -12.18
C MET A 193 -0.87 -7.90 -13.38
N LYS A 194 -1.87 -8.30 -14.18
CA LYS A 194 -1.65 -9.03 -15.45
C LYS A 194 -0.80 -8.22 -16.43
N ALA A 195 -1.10 -6.93 -16.59
CA ALA A 195 -0.35 -6.08 -17.50
C ALA A 195 1.13 -5.94 -17.08
N VAL A 196 1.42 -5.75 -15.79
CA VAL A 196 2.80 -5.72 -15.28
C VAL A 196 3.52 -7.06 -15.49
N ALA A 197 2.83 -8.17 -15.25
CA ALA A 197 3.39 -9.51 -15.51
C ALA A 197 3.83 -9.65 -16.98
N GLU A 198 2.98 -9.25 -17.92
CA GLU A 198 3.29 -9.33 -19.35
C GLU A 198 4.32 -8.29 -19.83
N THR A 199 4.40 -7.12 -19.20
CA THR A 199 5.47 -6.14 -19.47
C THR A 199 6.85 -6.68 -19.07
N THR A 200 6.93 -7.45 -17.99
CA THR A 200 8.21 -7.92 -17.41
C THR A 200 8.65 -9.29 -17.95
N ARG A 201 7.70 -10.15 -18.37
CA ARG A 201 7.94 -11.53 -18.82
C ARG A 201 8.98 -11.65 -19.95
N PRO A 202 8.95 -10.85 -21.04
CA PRO A 202 9.93 -10.97 -22.13
C PRO A 202 11.36 -10.68 -21.71
N HIS A 203 11.53 -9.98 -20.58
CA HIS A 203 12.82 -9.54 -20.06
C HIS A 203 13.33 -10.43 -18.92
N GLY A 204 12.54 -11.44 -18.50
CA GLY A 204 12.92 -12.32 -17.40
C GLY A 204 13.09 -11.60 -16.06
N ILE A 205 12.50 -10.42 -15.89
CA ILE A 205 12.55 -9.66 -14.64
C ILE A 205 11.69 -10.37 -13.61
N ARG A 206 12.23 -10.63 -12.42
CA ARG A 206 11.49 -11.28 -11.33
C ARG A 206 10.33 -10.39 -10.90
N THR A 207 9.10 -10.87 -11.10
CA THR A 207 7.88 -10.10 -10.82
C THR A 207 6.98 -10.85 -9.85
N VAL A 208 6.61 -10.21 -8.76
CA VAL A 208 5.69 -10.70 -7.75
C VAL A 208 4.41 -9.87 -7.77
N VAL A 209 3.27 -10.53 -7.62
CA VAL A 209 1.95 -9.88 -7.47
C VAL A 209 1.29 -10.31 -6.18
N SER A 210 0.63 -9.37 -5.50
CA SER A 210 -0.17 -9.68 -4.32
C SER A 210 -1.63 -9.88 -4.74
N LEU A 211 -2.06 -11.14 -4.80
CA LEU A 211 -3.37 -11.51 -5.33
C LEU A 211 -4.50 -11.17 -4.36
N ASN A 212 -5.66 -10.83 -4.92
CA ASN A 212 -6.87 -10.46 -4.20
C ASN A 212 -8.07 -11.37 -4.50
N PRO A 213 -7.97 -12.70 -4.37
CA PRO A 213 -9.10 -13.60 -4.57
C PRO A 213 -10.14 -13.44 -3.45
N ILE A 214 -11.35 -13.95 -3.69
CA ILE A 214 -12.38 -14.08 -2.65
C ILE A 214 -11.84 -14.89 -1.47
N MET A 215 -12.01 -14.39 -0.25
CA MET A 215 -11.64 -15.09 0.99
C MET A 215 -12.83 -15.18 1.95
N VAL A 216 -12.84 -16.20 2.81
CA VAL A 216 -13.87 -16.40 3.85
C VAL A 216 -13.20 -16.59 5.21
N ASP A 217 -12.55 -17.73 5.41
CA ASP A 217 -11.88 -18.06 6.67
C ASP A 217 -10.51 -17.36 6.78
N GLY A 218 -9.72 -17.39 5.70
CA GLY A 218 -8.35 -16.85 5.65
C GLY A 218 -7.30 -17.75 6.29
N THR A 219 -7.62 -19.02 6.53
CA THR A 219 -6.79 -19.97 7.30
C THR A 219 -6.58 -21.31 6.58
N GLY A 220 -6.93 -21.39 5.28
CA GLY A 220 -6.75 -22.57 4.45
C GLY A 220 -7.84 -23.64 4.58
N MET A 221 -8.94 -23.38 5.29
CA MET A 221 -9.94 -24.42 5.60
C MET A 221 -10.94 -24.66 4.47
N CYS A 222 -11.26 -23.66 3.65
CA CYS A 222 -12.38 -23.75 2.69
C CYS A 222 -12.00 -23.78 1.20
N GLY A 223 -10.80 -23.34 0.83
CA GLY A 223 -10.39 -23.20 -0.59
C GLY A 223 -11.11 -22.08 -1.37
N GLY A 224 -11.82 -21.16 -0.69
CA GLY A 224 -12.45 -19.99 -1.30
C GLY A 224 -11.44 -19.10 -2.03
N CYS A 225 -10.24 -18.97 -1.46
CA CYS A 225 -9.14 -18.18 -2.01
C CYS A 225 -8.25 -18.94 -2.99
N ARG A 226 -8.70 -20.09 -3.52
CA ARG A 226 -7.87 -20.88 -4.42
C ARG A 226 -7.52 -20.10 -5.69
N VAL A 227 -6.27 -20.26 -6.10
CA VAL A 227 -5.66 -19.72 -7.31
C VAL A 227 -4.84 -20.81 -7.99
N THR A 228 -4.65 -20.68 -9.30
CA THR A 228 -3.78 -21.57 -10.08
C THR A 228 -2.46 -20.85 -10.33
N ILE A 229 -1.36 -21.46 -9.88
CA ILE A 229 0.01 -20.95 -10.01
C ILE A 229 0.83 -22.03 -10.72
N GLY A 230 1.20 -21.78 -11.98
CA GLY A 230 1.74 -22.80 -12.87
C GLY A 230 0.71 -23.91 -13.07
N ASP A 231 1.10 -25.15 -12.80
CA ASP A 231 0.22 -26.31 -12.86
C ASP A 231 -0.38 -26.71 -11.50
N GLU A 232 -0.18 -25.90 -10.45
CA GLU A 232 -0.61 -26.20 -9.09
C GLU A 232 -1.76 -25.32 -8.60
N THR A 233 -2.68 -25.93 -7.85
CA THR A 233 -3.67 -25.16 -7.07
C THR A 233 -3.06 -24.75 -5.73
N LYS A 234 -3.07 -23.46 -5.44
CA LYS A 234 -2.62 -22.85 -4.17
C LYS A 234 -3.77 -22.10 -3.50
N PHE A 235 -3.70 -21.92 -2.19
CA PHE A 235 -4.64 -21.14 -1.40
C PHE A 235 -3.99 -19.83 -0.97
N ALA A 236 -4.39 -18.71 -1.58
CA ALA A 236 -3.73 -17.42 -1.38
C ALA A 236 -3.65 -16.95 0.09
N CYS A 237 -4.55 -17.40 0.96
CA CYS A 237 -4.52 -17.02 2.38
C CYS A 237 -3.43 -17.72 3.22
N VAL A 238 -2.86 -18.83 2.74
CA VAL A 238 -1.84 -19.61 3.47
C VAL A 238 -0.59 -19.88 2.65
N ASP A 239 -0.70 -19.96 1.32
CA ASP A 239 0.43 -20.12 0.41
C ASP A 239 0.91 -18.77 -0.17
N GLY A 240 0.18 -17.68 0.08
CA GLY A 240 0.42 -16.35 -0.47
C GLY A 240 0.12 -15.25 0.57
N PRO A 241 -0.38 -14.06 0.18
CA PRO A 241 -1.08 -13.76 -1.08
C PRO A 241 -0.16 -13.38 -2.24
N GLU A 242 1.14 -13.28 -1.98
CA GLU A 242 2.15 -12.93 -2.98
C GLU A 242 2.63 -14.15 -3.76
N PHE A 243 2.59 -14.07 -5.09
CA PHE A 243 3.02 -15.15 -5.98
C PHE A 243 3.85 -14.60 -7.15
N ASP A 244 4.62 -15.49 -7.78
CA ASP A 244 5.28 -15.20 -9.06
C ASP A 244 4.23 -14.87 -10.12
N ALA A 245 4.24 -13.62 -10.57
CA ALA A 245 3.28 -13.08 -11.50
C ALA A 245 3.29 -13.80 -12.86
N HIS A 246 4.43 -14.39 -13.24
CA HIS A 246 4.56 -15.09 -14.50
C HIS A 246 3.89 -16.45 -14.50
N LEU A 247 3.55 -16.99 -13.32
CA LEU A 247 2.89 -18.28 -13.15
C LEU A 247 1.39 -18.16 -12.87
N VAL A 248 0.85 -16.96 -12.63
CA VAL A 248 -0.55 -16.77 -12.26
C VAL A 248 -1.50 -16.98 -13.46
N ASP A 249 -2.53 -17.82 -13.27
CA ASP A 249 -3.70 -17.83 -14.15
C ASP A 249 -4.64 -16.67 -13.82
N PHE A 250 -4.38 -15.52 -14.44
CA PHE A 250 -5.16 -14.30 -14.25
C PHE A 250 -6.60 -14.41 -14.78
N ASP A 251 -6.85 -15.27 -15.77
CA ASP A 251 -8.17 -15.39 -16.40
C ASP A 251 -9.11 -16.16 -15.48
N THR A 252 -8.65 -17.28 -14.90
CA THR A 252 -9.38 -18.00 -13.86
C THR A 252 -9.58 -17.13 -12.63
N LEU A 253 -8.55 -16.40 -12.16
CA LEU A 253 -8.69 -15.49 -11.02
C LEU A 253 -9.77 -14.42 -11.28
N SER A 254 -9.75 -13.78 -12.45
CA SER A 254 -10.73 -12.78 -12.86
C SER A 254 -12.15 -13.35 -12.90
N ALA A 255 -12.34 -14.53 -13.51
CA ALA A 255 -13.64 -15.18 -13.56
C ALA A 255 -14.18 -15.52 -12.16
N ARG A 256 -13.31 -16.00 -11.26
CA ARG A 256 -13.67 -16.32 -9.87
C ARG A 256 -14.10 -15.08 -9.09
N ASN A 257 -13.38 -13.97 -9.23
CA ASN A 257 -13.72 -12.71 -8.55
C ASN A 257 -15.03 -12.08 -9.05
N ARG A 258 -15.56 -12.54 -10.18
CA ARG A 258 -16.83 -12.08 -10.72
C ARG A 258 -18.02 -12.97 -10.35
N ALA A 259 -17.80 -14.06 -9.61
CA ALA A 259 -18.80 -15.09 -9.36
C ALA A 259 -20.03 -14.59 -8.56
N TYR A 260 -19.90 -13.51 -7.79
CA TYR A 260 -20.95 -13.00 -6.91
C TYR A 260 -21.42 -11.59 -7.26
N LEU A 261 -21.03 -11.03 -8.41
CA LEU A 261 -21.32 -9.64 -8.77
C LEU A 261 -22.81 -9.29 -8.64
N ASP A 262 -23.72 -10.13 -9.15
CA ASP A 262 -25.16 -9.86 -9.07
C ASP A 262 -25.66 -9.78 -7.62
N PHE A 263 -25.15 -10.66 -6.74
CA PHE A 263 -25.48 -10.62 -5.32
C PHE A 263 -24.86 -9.40 -4.63
N GLU A 264 -23.62 -9.06 -4.95
CA GLU A 264 -22.90 -7.90 -4.41
C GLU A 264 -23.61 -6.59 -4.79
N HIS A 265 -23.97 -6.43 -6.05
CA HIS A 265 -24.75 -5.29 -6.56
C HIS A 265 -26.08 -5.17 -5.83
N HIS A 266 -26.86 -6.26 -5.76
CA HIS A 266 -28.14 -6.23 -5.07
C HIS A 266 -28.01 -5.87 -3.58
N ARG A 267 -26.96 -6.36 -2.91
CA ARG A 267 -26.71 -6.05 -1.49
C ARG A 267 -26.24 -4.62 -1.28
N LEU A 268 -25.48 -4.05 -2.22
CA LEU A 268 -25.08 -2.65 -2.20
C LEU A 268 -26.29 -1.72 -2.40
N GLU A 269 -27.13 -1.98 -3.40
CA GLU A 269 -28.35 -1.21 -3.65
C GLU A 269 -29.28 -1.20 -2.43
N GLN A 270 -29.50 -2.37 -1.81
CA GLN A 270 -30.29 -2.48 -0.58
C GLN A 270 -29.70 -1.71 0.60
N TYR A 271 -28.37 -1.56 0.64
CA TYR A 271 -27.68 -0.82 1.69
C TYR A 271 -27.83 0.68 1.46
N GLU A 272 -27.56 1.15 0.25
CA GLU A 272 -27.68 2.56 -0.14
C GLU A 272 -29.12 3.06 -0.02
N HIS A 273 -30.12 2.28 -0.43
CA HIS A 273 -31.52 2.64 -0.26
C HIS A 273 -31.92 2.81 1.22
N ARG A 274 -31.32 2.02 2.13
CA ARG A 274 -31.64 2.11 3.56
C ARG A 274 -30.91 3.24 4.26
N HIS A 275 -29.80 3.72 3.73
CA HIS A 275 -28.91 4.67 4.41
C HIS A 275 -28.75 5.99 3.65
N GLY A 276 -29.59 6.21 2.64
CA GLY A 276 -29.55 7.39 1.77
C GLY A 276 -28.49 7.22 0.67
N ALA A 277 -28.87 7.51 -0.57
CA ALA A 277 -27.91 7.60 -1.66
C ALA A 277 -27.08 8.88 -1.47
N GLY A 278 -25.93 8.78 -0.82
CA GLY A 278 -24.79 9.68 -1.09
C GLY A 278 -24.77 11.08 -0.48
N GLU A 279 -25.64 11.47 0.45
CA GLU A 279 -25.47 12.71 1.22
C GLU A 279 -25.24 12.38 2.71
N GLY A 280 -23.96 12.39 3.14
CA GLY A 280 -23.58 12.37 4.55
C GLY A 280 -23.03 11.06 5.13
N LEU A 281 -22.58 10.11 4.31
CA LEU A 281 -21.94 8.86 4.77
C LEU A 281 -20.41 8.96 4.92
N PHE A 282 -19.83 10.12 4.62
CA PHE A 282 -18.41 10.41 4.78
C PHE A 282 -18.26 11.46 5.87
N PRO A 283 -17.19 11.41 6.68
CA PRO A 283 -16.84 12.54 7.52
C PRO A 283 -16.72 13.77 6.62
N ASP A 284 -17.58 14.74 6.90
CA ASP A 284 -17.64 16.03 6.20
C ASP A 284 -16.31 16.75 6.43
N PRO A 285 -15.50 17.00 5.39
CA PRO A 285 -14.19 17.64 5.54
C PRO A 285 -14.32 19.06 6.13
N GLU A 286 -15.50 19.69 6.06
CA GLU A 286 -15.75 21.05 6.54
C GLU A 286 -16.27 21.13 7.99
N LYS A 287 -16.55 19.99 8.65
CA LYS A 287 -17.04 19.98 10.05
C LYS A 287 -15.98 19.80 11.12
N HIS A 288 -14.70 19.73 10.74
CA HIS A 288 -13.61 19.96 11.66
C HIS A 288 -13.27 21.45 11.66
N ASP A 289 -13.72 22.12 12.74
CA ASP A 289 -13.37 23.47 13.19
C ASP A 289 -13.01 24.52 12.12
N ALA A 290 -13.91 25.48 11.99
CA ALA A 290 -13.75 26.70 11.22
C ALA A 290 -12.53 27.53 11.68
N GLU A 291 -11.37 27.25 11.09
CA GLU A 291 -10.36 28.27 10.77
C GLU A 291 -10.05 28.13 9.27
N THR A 292 -10.54 29.11 8.51
CA THR A 292 -10.37 29.23 7.07
C THR A 292 -8.89 29.28 6.70
N HIS A 293 -8.39 28.27 6.00
CA HIS A 293 -7.18 28.38 5.20
C HIS A 293 -7.54 28.23 3.72
N ASP A 294 -7.42 29.35 3.00
CA ASP A 294 -7.54 29.43 1.56
C ASP A 294 -6.59 28.42 0.88
N ALA A 295 -7.07 27.81 -0.21
CA ALA A 295 -6.44 26.73 -0.97
C ALA A 295 -5.17 27.14 -1.77
N GLU A 296 -4.38 28.08 -1.26
CA GLU A 296 -3.11 28.53 -1.81
C GLU A 296 -2.05 28.65 -0.70
N THR A 297 -1.71 27.54 -0.04
CA THR A 297 -0.41 27.25 0.59
C THR A 297 -0.54 25.96 1.43
N TYR A 298 -0.23 24.82 0.82
CA TYR A 298 0.11 23.63 1.60
C TYR A 298 1.48 23.89 2.22
N ASP A 299 1.53 24.17 3.51
CA ASP A 299 2.75 24.34 4.29
C ASP A 299 3.19 22.96 4.86
N PRO A 300 4.31 22.39 4.37
CA PRO A 300 4.77 21.08 4.81
C PRO A 300 5.22 21.02 6.28
N GLU A 301 5.34 22.16 6.98
CA GLU A 301 5.77 22.19 8.39
C GLU A 301 4.62 22.00 9.38
N THR A 302 3.36 22.23 9.00
CA THR A 302 2.21 22.19 9.94
C THR A 302 1.32 20.96 9.79
N HIS A 303 1.37 20.26 8.65
CA HIS A 303 0.57 19.05 8.37
C HIS A 303 1.45 17.82 8.11
N GLY A 304 2.62 17.81 8.74
CA GLY A 304 3.68 16.83 8.60
C GLY A 304 3.43 15.47 9.28
N PRO A 305 4.43 14.58 9.21
CA PRO A 305 4.36 13.12 9.09
C PRO A 305 4.31 12.39 10.44
N GLU A 306 3.58 12.95 11.40
CA GLU A 306 3.50 12.39 12.74
C GLU A 306 2.67 11.09 12.80
N GLY A 307 2.01 10.69 11.71
CA GLY A 307 1.12 9.52 11.69
C GLY A 307 1.76 8.17 11.37
N CYS A 308 2.94 8.11 10.73
CA CYS A 308 3.53 6.83 10.30
C CYS A 308 4.75 6.46 11.15
N HIS A 309 4.60 5.47 12.03
CA HIS A 309 5.67 4.95 12.86
C HIS A 309 6.85 4.42 12.00
N LEU A 310 6.54 3.87 10.83
CA LEU A 310 7.53 3.31 9.92
C LEU A 310 8.37 4.41 9.21
N ALA A 311 7.75 5.53 8.81
CA ALA A 311 8.47 6.70 8.30
C ALA A 311 9.30 7.41 9.38
N ARG A 312 8.79 7.48 10.63
CA ARG A 312 9.56 7.96 11.80
C ARG A 312 10.81 7.10 12.05
N ARG A 313 10.69 5.78 11.88
CA ARG A 313 11.81 4.83 12.04
C ARG A 313 12.84 4.97 10.92
N ILE A 314 12.41 5.20 9.68
CA ILE A 314 13.34 5.51 8.57
C ILE A 314 14.06 6.83 8.81
N ARG A 315 13.38 7.88 9.28
CA ARG A 315 14.06 9.12 9.67
C ARG A 315 15.06 8.89 10.78
N ALA A 316 14.70 8.16 11.82
CA ALA A 316 15.61 7.81 12.90
C ALA A 316 16.85 7.05 12.38
N LEU A 317 16.68 6.12 11.44
CA LEU A 317 17.78 5.39 10.80
C LEU A 317 18.65 6.27 9.89
N LYS A 318 18.04 7.21 9.14
CA LYS A 318 18.78 8.22 8.34
C LYS A 318 19.57 9.15 9.26
N ASP A 319 18.96 9.64 10.32
CA ASP A 319 19.58 10.51 11.33
C ASP A 319 20.70 9.79 12.12
N GLU A 320 20.61 8.47 12.30
CA GLU A 320 21.68 7.65 12.89
C GLU A 320 22.83 7.40 11.90
N ALA A 321 22.52 7.12 10.64
CA ALA A 321 23.53 6.92 9.60
C ALA A 321 24.38 8.19 9.37
N GLU A 322 23.73 9.36 9.33
CA GLU A 322 24.40 10.66 9.22
C GLU A 322 25.26 11.00 10.44
N ARG A 323 24.92 10.48 11.64
CA ARG A 323 25.74 10.63 12.86
C ARG A 323 26.95 9.69 12.89
N THR A 324 26.95 8.63 12.09
CA THR A 324 28.04 7.64 12.03
C THR A 324 29.06 7.89 10.91
N GLU A 325 28.89 8.91 10.07
CA GLU A 325 29.96 9.33 9.15
C GLU A 325 31.13 9.96 9.94
N PRO A 326 32.36 9.41 9.84
CA PRO A 326 33.51 10.03 10.49
C PRO A 326 33.83 11.34 9.79
N GLN A 327 33.77 12.44 10.54
CA GLN A 327 34.33 13.74 10.16
C GLN A 327 35.84 13.59 9.93
N ASN A 328 36.25 13.22 8.72
CA ASN A 328 37.66 13.19 8.35
C ASN A 328 38.14 14.62 8.05
N ALA A 329 38.93 15.09 9.01
CA ALA A 329 39.72 16.31 9.07
C ALA A 329 40.25 16.84 7.72
N THR A 330 39.88 18.08 7.40
CA THR A 330 40.63 18.95 6.50
C THR A 330 41.78 19.62 7.28
N SER A 331 42.93 18.95 7.35
CA SER A 331 44.19 19.63 7.68
C SER A 331 44.79 20.22 6.39
N THR A 332 44.73 21.53 6.27
CA THR A 332 45.40 22.34 5.23
C THR A 332 46.93 22.26 5.38
N PRO A 333 47.71 22.06 4.30
CA PRO A 333 49.14 22.33 4.31
C PRO A 333 49.37 23.83 4.02
N GLY A 334 49.96 24.53 4.98
CA GLY A 334 50.37 25.92 4.84
C GLY A 334 51.53 26.08 3.85
N THR A 335 51.33 26.89 2.83
CA THR A 335 52.36 27.38 1.92
C THR A 335 53.03 28.60 2.54
N SER A 336 54.25 28.44 3.08
CA SER A 336 55.15 29.57 3.38
C SER A 336 56.22 29.67 2.29
N ALA A 337 56.13 30.71 1.47
CA ALA A 337 57.18 31.12 0.56
C ALA A 337 58.22 31.97 1.30
N SER A 338 59.50 31.59 1.22
CA SER A 338 60.62 32.49 1.51
C SER A 338 61.88 32.09 0.73
N ARG A 339 62.08 32.83 -0.38
CA ARG A 339 63.32 33.34 -1.02
C ARG A 339 64.53 32.43 -1.34
N PRO A 340 65.27 32.75 -2.43
CA PRO A 340 66.48 32.06 -2.86
C PRO A 340 67.74 32.72 -2.29
N GLU A 341 68.80 31.93 -2.07
CA GLU A 341 70.20 32.37 -2.04
C GLU A 341 71.13 31.16 -2.28
N GLU A 342 72.06 31.37 -3.21
CA GLU A 342 73.26 30.58 -3.62
C GLU A 342 73.09 29.16 -4.18
#